data_AF-A0A960F2Y0-F1
#
_entry.id   AF-A0A960F2Y0-F1
#
_cell.length_a   1.000
_cell.length_b   1.000
_cell.length_c   1.000
_cell.angle_alpha   90.00
_cell.angle_beta   90.00
_cell.angle_gamma   90.00
#
_symmetry.space_group_name_H-M   'P 1'
#
loop_
_entity.id
_entity.type
_entity.pdbx_description
1 polymer ?
#
loop_
_entity_poly.entity_id
_entity_poly.type
_entity_poly.pdbx_seq_one_letter_code
_entity_poly.pdbx_strand_id
1 'polypeptide(L)'
;MTDYSAAVQNAADAFRVEALRTATFATMPMLGVPAAASGQNAVVFRCDAGGAPTAVRCFTSEPSNGADRYRALQEHRRSADVAALAQAYWIDDAVLVNGRAWPVVMMEWVQGEPLHDWVEARRHDASSVRAMADRWRSLMALLRRCSIAHGDLQHGNVLVGPGDTLRLIDFDGVWVPGISASPPQEWGHPNYQHPTRLAGRVWGEHIDWYSALVIHTSLLAVAADPALWEFHNGENLVLTDADLRGPGEIWDRLSASPDPLVRRASELLQQARRVGAATTTDLEALLEAGLPADAPGPELADAPSSPHTAPWWESPSQPHPQPQRPSPSSVPPSAPLTPPPPGPTPQWEPVVAGGVFTEHMGTPPASPVVASPPAERQTTRRGVWVAVWVVWLLLGIGLVNNHQRSNIDRYQIIGAAIIAMGSVFVAVAVGHRGDS
;
A
#
# COMPACT_ATOMS: atom_id res chain seq x y z
N MET A 1 0.02 -9.83 17.23
CA MET A 1 1.01 -10.48 16.34
C MET A 1 1.26 -11.93 16.76
N THR A 2 1.59 -12.19 18.03
CA THR A 2 1.88 -13.54 18.58
C THR A 2 0.82 -14.59 18.26
N ASP A 3 -0.46 -14.23 18.35
CA ASP A 3 -1.55 -15.21 18.26
C ASP A 3 -1.77 -15.68 16.81
N TYR A 4 -1.62 -14.78 15.84
CA TYR A 4 -1.61 -15.15 14.43
C TYR A 4 -0.34 -15.90 14.03
N SER A 5 0.82 -15.54 14.59
CA SER A 5 2.05 -16.32 14.35
C SER A 5 1.90 -17.76 14.85
N ALA A 6 1.26 -17.98 16.00
CA ALA A 6 0.97 -19.33 16.51
C ALA A 6 -0.01 -20.09 15.62
N ALA A 7 -1.05 -19.43 15.12
CA ALA A 7 -2.00 -20.01 14.15
C ALA A 7 -1.30 -20.41 12.84
N VAL A 8 -0.43 -19.54 12.32
CA VAL A 8 0.35 -19.81 11.09
C VAL A 8 1.36 -20.94 11.28
N GLN A 9 1.99 -21.05 12.45
CA GLN A 9 2.86 -22.19 12.78
C GLN A 9 2.12 -23.53 12.83
N ASN A 10 0.81 -23.51 13.12
CA ASN A 10 -0.06 -24.69 13.17
C ASN A 10 -1.14 -24.62 12.09
N ALA A 11 -0.76 -24.24 10.87
CA ALA A 11 -1.70 -23.89 9.80
C ALA A 11 -2.73 -24.99 9.49
N ALA A 12 -2.34 -26.27 9.56
CA ALA A 12 -3.20 -27.41 9.28
C ALA A 12 -4.43 -27.50 10.20
N ASP A 13 -4.29 -27.02 11.44
CA ASP A 13 -5.33 -27.02 12.47
C ASP A 13 -6.04 -25.67 12.59
N ALA A 14 -5.29 -24.57 12.37
CA ALA A 14 -5.81 -23.22 12.58
C ALA A 14 -6.61 -22.69 11.39
N PHE A 15 -6.20 -22.98 10.14
CA PHE A 15 -6.93 -22.51 8.96
C PHE A 15 -8.07 -23.46 8.61
N ARG A 16 -9.19 -22.88 8.14
CA ARG A 16 -10.36 -23.63 7.64
C ARG A 16 -10.39 -23.73 6.12
N VAL A 17 -9.46 -23.06 5.44
CA VAL A 17 -9.32 -23.03 3.99
C VAL A 17 -8.24 -24.02 3.59
N GLU A 18 -8.58 -25.01 2.76
CA GLU A 18 -7.67 -26.10 2.41
C GLU A 18 -6.34 -25.62 1.79
N ALA A 19 -6.40 -24.59 0.94
CA ALA A 19 -5.21 -23.97 0.35
C ALA A 19 -4.27 -23.38 1.40
N LEU A 20 -4.79 -22.87 2.52
CA LEU A 20 -3.99 -22.30 3.61
C LEU A 20 -3.54 -23.35 4.64
N ARG A 21 -4.33 -24.42 4.83
CA ARG A 21 -3.96 -25.57 5.69
C ARG A 21 -2.71 -26.29 5.19
N THR A 22 -2.55 -26.33 3.88
CA THR A 22 -1.42 -26.99 3.19
C THR A 22 -0.34 -26.00 2.73
N ALA A 23 -0.52 -24.70 3.02
CA ALA A 23 0.40 -23.67 2.56
C ALA A 23 1.76 -23.74 3.28
N THR A 24 2.82 -23.44 2.55
CA THR A 24 4.16 -23.28 3.13
C THR A 24 4.40 -21.80 3.43
N PHE A 25 4.33 -21.42 4.69
CA PHE A 25 4.57 -20.05 5.12
C PHE A 25 6.06 -19.72 5.16
N ALA A 26 6.41 -18.51 4.71
CA ALA A 26 7.76 -18.00 4.80
C ALA A 26 8.15 -17.83 6.29
N THR A 27 9.36 -18.23 6.64
CA THR A 27 9.88 -18.12 8.00
C THR A 27 11.13 -17.24 8.04
N MET A 28 11.37 -16.64 9.20
CA MET A 28 12.63 -15.94 9.46
C MET A 28 13.76 -16.97 9.57
N PRO A 29 14.82 -16.88 8.75
CA PRO A 29 15.83 -17.93 8.64
C PRO A 29 16.50 -18.34 9.95
N MET A 30 16.64 -17.43 10.91
CA MET A 30 17.35 -17.70 12.18
C MET A 30 16.45 -18.12 13.34
N LEU A 31 15.15 -17.84 13.27
CA LEU A 31 14.22 -18.04 14.40
C LEU A 31 13.18 -19.13 14.10
N GLY A 32 13.00 -19.54 12.84
CA GLY A 32 11.97 -20.51 12.44
C GLY A 32 10.53 -20.04 12.67
N VAL A 33 10.35 -18.77 13.06
CA VAL A 33 9.04 -18.14 13.23
C VAL A 33 8.54 -17.59 11.89
N PRO A 34 7.22 -17.53 11.65
CA PRO A 34 6.67 -16.96 10.43
C PRO A 34 7.17 -15.53 10.20
N ALA A 35 7.65 -15.26 9.00
CA ALA A 35 7.96 -13.91 8.57
C ALA A 35 6.65 -13.16 8.34
N ALA A 36 6.50 -12.01 9.00
CA ALA A 36 5.30 -11.22 8.96
C ALA A 36 5.63 -9.74 8.81
N ALA A 37 4.80 -9.03 8.05
CA ALA A 37 4.76 -7.57 8.05
C ALA A 37 3.56 -7.15 8.92
N SER A 38 3.79 -6.27 9.90
CA SER A 38 2.71 -5.73 10.74
C SER A 38 2.30 -4.37 10.19
N GLY A 39 1.00 -4.21 9.89
CA GLY A 39 0.36 -2.91 9.71
C GLY A 39 -0.36 -2.48 10.98
N GLN A 40 -1.07 -1.35 10.90
CA GLN A 40 -1.83 -0.78 12.01
C GLN A 40 -2.97 -1.71 12.47
N ASN A 41 -3.69 -2.32 11.51
CA ASN A 41 -4.90 -3.11 11.77
C ASN A 41 -4.82 -4.55 11.23
N ALA A 42 -3.64 -4.99 10.78
CA ALA A 42 -3.46 -6.33 10.25
C ALA A 42 -2.01 -6.81 10.32
N VAL A 43 -1.84 -8.12 10.21
CA VAL A 43 -0.55 -8.80 10.02
C VAL A 43 -0.61 -9.55 8.69
N VAL A 44 0.38 -9.35 7.84
CA VAL A 44 0.48 -10.01 6.53
C VAL A 44 1.56 -11.07 6.57
N PHE A 45 1.21 -12.29 6.17
CA PHE A 45 2.13 -13.41 6.02
C PHE A 45 2.28 -13.77 4.55
N ARG A 46 3.52 -14.05 4.13
CA ARG A 46 3.78 -14.62 2.81
C ARG A 46 3.77 -16.14 2.90
N CYS A 47 3.12 -16.81 1.95
CA CYS A 47 3.14 -18.26 1.81
C CYS A 47 3.16 -18.70 0.34
N ASP A 48 3.41 -19.99 0.14
CA ASP A 48 3.05 -20.68 -1.09
C ASP A 48 1.77 -21.48 -0.82
N ALA A 49 0.67 -21.13 -1.49
CA ALA A 49 -0.64 -21.76 -1.33
C ALA A 49 -1.09 -22.33 -2.68
N GLY A 50 -1.24 -23.66 -2.75
CA GLY A 50 -1.59 -24.34 -4.00
C GLY A 50 -0.55 -24.17 -5.12
N GLY A 51 0.74 -24.00 -4.79
CA GLY A 51 1.83 -23.86 -5.76
C GLY A 51 2.04 -22.43 -6.25
N ALA A 52 1.40 -21.43 -5.63
CA ALA A 52 1.50 -20.03 -6.03
C ALA A 52 1.88 -19.13 -4.85
N PRO A 53 2.81 -18.17 -5.05
CA PRO A 53 3.13 -17.14 -4.08
C PRO A 53 1.89 -16.32 -3.71
N THR A 54 1.57 -16.31 -2.42
CA THR A 54 0.34 -15.74 -1.87
C THR A 54 0.69 -14.91 -0.63
N ALA A 55 -0.03 -13.80 -0.43
CA ALA A 55 -0.07 -13.08 0.83
C ALA A 55 -1.39 -13.36 1.55
N VAL A 56 -1.33 -13.48 2.87
CA VAL A 56 -2.49 -13.68 3.74
C VAL A 56 -2.51 -12.55 4.76
N ARG A 57 -3.50 -11.66 4.64
CA ARG A 57 -3.74 -10.55 5.58
C ARG A 57 -4.71 -11.02 6.66
N CYS A 58 -4.22 -11.00 7.89
CA CYS A 58 -4.95 -11.38 9.10
C CYS A 58 -5.25 -10.13 9.94
N PHE A 59 -6.53 -9.84 10.20
CA PHE A 59 -6.94 -8.60 10.86
C PHE A 59 -6.71 -8.63 12.38
N THR A 60 -6.13 -7.57 12.94
CA THR A 60 -5.91 -7.45 14.40
C THR A 60 -7.08 -6.79 15.14
N SER A 61 -8.05 -6.26 14.40
CA SER A 61 -9.32 -5.73 14.89
C SER A 61 -10.47 -6.22 14.01
N GLU A 62 -11.71 -6.11 14.47
CA GLU A 62 -12.88 -6.53 13.71
C GLU A 62 -13.03 -5.67 12.44
N PRO A 63 -12.92 -6.25 11.24
CA PRO A 63 -12.91 -5.48 10.01
C PRO A 63 -14.33 -5.04 9.64
N SER A 64 -14.50 -3.75 9.37
CA SER A 64 -15.81 -3.15 9.07
C SER A 64 -16.22 -3.32 7.61
N ASN A 65 -17.26 -4.13 7.38
CA ASN A 65 -17.89 -4.36 6.07
C ASN A 65 -16.89 -4.65 4.91
N GLY A 66 -15.68 -5.13 5.24
CA GLY A 66 -14.63 -5.40 4.25
C GLY A 66 -15.07 -6.49 3.27
N ALA A 67 -15.79 -7.49 3.78
CA ALA A 67 -16.35 -8.58 2.99
C ALA A 67 -17.14 -8.09 1.78
N ASP A 68 -18.04 -7.13 1.97
CA ASP A 68 -18.88 -6.62 0.88
C ASP A 68 -18.07 -5.86 -0.17
N ARG A 69 -17.04 -5.12 0.25
CA ARG A 69 -16.15 -4.39 -0.67
C ARG A 69 -15.32 -5.33 -1.53
N TYR A 70 -14.66 -6.30 -0.92
CA TYR A 70 -13.86 -7.28 -1.65
C TYR A 70 -14.72 -8.15 -2.58
N ARG A 71 -15.91 -8.57 -2.14
CA ARG A 71 -16.84 -9.33 -2.99
C ARG A 71 -17.35 -8.50 -4.17
N ALA A 72 -17.72 -7.24 -3.94
CA ALA A 72 -18.16 -6.33 -5.00
C ALA A 72 -17.04 -6.07 -6.03
N LEU A 73 -15.81 -5.82 -5.56
CA LEU A 73 -14.65 -5.66 -6.45
C LEU A 73 -14.43 -6.91 -7.31
N GLN A 74 -14.50 -8.11 -6.70
CA GLN A 74 -14.30 -9.35 -7.44
C GLN A 74 -15.37 -9.60 -8.51
N GLU A 75 -16.63 -9.33 -8.19
CA GLU A 75 -17.71 -9.42 -9.18
C GLU A 75 -17.49 -8.42 -10.32
N HIS A 76 -17.17 -7.18 -9.98
CA HIS A 76 -16.93 -6.13 -10.97
C HIS A 76 -15.78 -6.47 -11.92
N ARG A 77 -14.68 -7.03 -11.39
CA ARG A 77 -13.51 -7.48 -12.16
C ARG A 77 -13.81 -8.62 -13.15
N ARG A 78 -14.88 -9.40 -12.99
CA ARG A 78 -15.28 -10.40 -14.00
C ARG A 78 -15.69 -9.76 -15.32
N SER A 79 -16.20 -8.53 -15.25
CA SER A 79 -16.64 -7.75 -16.42
C SER A 79 -15.61 -6.72 -16.90
N ALA A 80 -14.59 -6.44 -16.08
CA ALA A 80 -13.54 -5.46 -16.36
C ALA A 80 -12.16 -6.11 -16.19
N ASP A 81 -11.44 -6.31 -17.29
CA ASP A 81 -10.06 -6.82 -17.23
C ASP A 81 -9.11 -5.70 -16.77
N VAL A 82 -8.74 -5.75 -15.49
CA VAL A 82 -7.83 -4.78 -14.85
C VAL A 82 -6.67 -5.52 -14.20
N ALA A 83 -5.71 -5.94 -15.03
CA ALA A 83 -4.47 -6.61 -14.60
C ALA A 83 -3.62 -5.78 -13.63
N ALA A 84 -3.78 -4.45 -13.65
CA ALA A 84 -3.10 -3.55 -12.72
C ALA A 84 -3.55 -3.73 -11.26
N LEU A 85 -4.72 -4.33 -10.98
CA LEU A 85 -5.12 -4.66 -9.62
C LEU A 85 -4.60 -6.05 -9.25
N ALA A 86 -3.91 -6.15 -8.11
CA ALA A 86 -3.62 -7.44 -7.50
C ALA A 86 -4.92 -8.21 -7.22
N GLN A 87 -4.89 -9.53 -7.35
CA GLN A 87 -6.02 -10.33 -6.93
C GLN A 87 -6.09 -10.39 -5.40
N ALA A 88 -7.28 -10.17 -4.84
CA ALA A 88 -7.48 -10.25 -3.40
C ALA A 88 -8.90 -10.73 -3.07
N TYR A 89 -8.99 -11.80 -2.29
CA TYR A 89 -10.24 -12.50 -1.98
C TYR A 89 -10.48 -12.43 -0.47
N TRP A 90 -11.69 -11.99 -0.11
CA TRP A 90 -12.16 -12.12 1.25
C TRP A 90 -12.59 -13.56 1.53
N ILE A 91 -12.16 -14.10 2.67
CA ILE A 91 -12.59 -15.41 3.14
C ILE A 91 -13.09 -15.29 4.57
N ASP A 92 -14.38 -15.55 4.77
CA ASP A 92 -15.01 -15.57 6.08
C ASP A 92 -14.53 -16.76 6.90
N ASP A 93 -14.46 -16.56 8.22
CA ASP A 93 -14.12 -17.61 9.19
C ASP A 93 -12.87 -18.44 8.83
N ALA A 94 -11.91 -17.83 8.14
CA ALA A 94 -10.79 -18.52 7.51
C ALA A 94 -9.74 -19.06 8.48
N VAL A 95 -9.57 -18.43 9.65
CA VAL A 95 -8.57 -18.81 10.65
C VAL A 95 -9.14 -18.79 12.06
N LEU A 96 -8.82 -19.80 12.85
CA LEU A 96 -9.18 -19.89 14.27
C LEU A 96 -8.04 -19.33 15.11
N VAL A 97 -8.31 -18.25 15.85
CA VAL A 97 -7.36 -17.62 16.77
C VAL A 97 -8.02 -17.45 18.13
N ASN A 98 -7.39 -18.01 19.17
CA ASN A 98 -7.91 -18.01 20.55
C ASN A 98 -9.37 -18.51 20.64
N GLY A 99 -9.73 -19.52 19.85
CA GLY A 99 -11.07 -20.10 19.82
C GLY A 99 -12.13 -19.27 19.07
N ARG A 100 -11.78 -18.10 18.52
CA ARG A 100 -12.65 -17.28 17.66
C ARG A 100 -12.24 -17.43 16.19
N ALA A 101 -13.23 -17.57 15.31
CA ALA A 101 -13.00 -17.55 13.88
C ALA A 101 -12.83 -16.10 13.39
N TRP A 102 -11.84 -15.87 12.54
CA TRP A 102 -11.52 -14.57 11.97
C TRP A 102 -11.48 -14.67 10.44
N PRO A 103 -11.97 -13.62 9.75
CA PRO A 103 -11.78 -13.53 8.31
C PRO A 103 -10.32 -13.27 7.97
N VAL A 104 -9.94 -13.60 6.74
CA VAL A 104 -8.65 -13.20 6.15
C VAL A 104 -8.89 -12.66 4.74
N VAL A 105 -7.93 -11.86 4.27
CA VAL A 105 -7.83 -11.56 2.83
C VAL A 105 -6.66 -12.36 2.27
N MET A 106 -6.95 -13.22 1.32
CA MET A 106 -5.95 -13.98 0.56
C MET A 106 -5.68 -13.26 -0.75
N MET A 107 -4.43 -12.93 -1.03
CA MET A 107 -4.06 -12.06 -2.14
C MET A 107 -2.86 -12.60 -2.92
N GLU A 108 -2.80 -12.24 -4.21
CA GLU A 108 -1.61 -12.47 -5.04
C GLU A 108 -0.40 -11.84 -4.37
N TRP A 109 0.71 -12.58 -4.28
CA TRP A 109 1.98 -11.98 -3.95
C TRP A 109 2.55 -11.27 -5.18
N VAL A 110 2.32 -9.96 -5.25
CA VAL A 110 2.85 -9.12 -6.32
C VAL A 110 4.37 -8.99 -6.15
N GLN A 111 5.11 -9.30 -7.21
CA GLN A 111 6.54 -9.04 -7.29
C GLN A 111 6.78 -7.58 -7.70
N GLY A 112 7.34 -6.79 -6.81
CA GLY A 112 7.68 -5.39 -7.07
C GLY A 112 8.19 -4.68 -5.83
N GLU A 113 8.68 -3.46 -6.02
CA GLU A 113 9.06 -2.54 -4.94
C GLU A 113 8.00 -1.42 -4.82
N PRO A 114 7.72 -0.88 -3.62
CA PRO A 114 6.87 0.29 -3.46
C PRO A 114 7.32 1.47 -4.34
N LEU A 115 6.37 2.30 -4.78
CA LEU A 115 6.65 3.41 -5.71
C LEU A 115 7.72 4.38 -5.17
N HIS A 116 7.72 4.67 -3.87
CA HIS A 116 8.71 5.57 -3.28
C HIS A 116 10.12 4.98 -3.31
N ASP A 117 10.29 3.69 -3.04
CA ASP A 117 11.57 2.99 -3.15
C ASP A 117 12.08 3.01 -4.59
N TRP A 118 11.18 2.72 -5.55
CA TRP A 118 11.51 2.78 -6.98
C TRP A 118 11.97 4.19 -7.39
N VAL A 119 11.27 5.23 -6.92
CA VAL A 119 11.61 6.64 -7.19
C VAL A 119 12.92 7.01 -6.52
N GLU A 120 13.15 6.66 -5.26
CA GLU A 120 14.41 6.91 -4.55
C GLU A 120 15.60 6.33 -5.32
N ALA A 121 15.49 5.08 -5.77
CA ALA A 121 16.54 4.40 -6.53
C ALA A 121 16.82 5.05 -7.91
N ARG A 122 15.84 5.77 -8.48
CA ARG A 122 15.88 6.29 -9.86
C ARG A 122 15.71 7.80 -9.96
N ARG A 123 15.67 8.54 -8.86
CA ARG A 123 15.39 9.99 -8.84
C ARG A 123 16.34 10.79 -9.75
N HIS A 124 17.58 10.34 -9.91
CA HIS A 124 18.58 10.98 -10.77
C HIS A 124 18.44 10.62 -12.26
N ASP A 125 17.54 9.71 -12.62
CA ASP A 125 17.13 9.41 -13.99
C ASP A 125 15.79 10.07 -14.31
N ALA A 126 15.85 11.34 -14.69
CA ALA A 126 14.70 12.15 -15.04
C ALA A 126 13.81 11.49 -16.11
N SER A 127 14.40 10.75 -17.06
CA SER A 127 13.67 10.12 -18.15
C SER A 127 12.80 8.97 -17.65
N SER A 128 13.35 8.12 -16.78
CA SER A 128 12.61 7.03 -16.15
C SER A 128 11.49 7.54 -15.25
N VAL A 129 11.76 8.53 -14.39
CA VAL A 129 10.74 9.09 -13.49
C VAL A 129 9.63 9.80 -14.28
N ARG A 130 9.96 10.51 -15.37
CA ARG A 130 8.97 11.10 -16.28
C ARG A 130 8.11 10.02 -16.94
N ALA A 131 8.72 8.97 -17.45
CA ALA A 131 7.99 7.87 -18.07
C ALA A 131 7.12 7.11 -17.05
N MET A 132 7.49 7.13 -15.76
CA MET A 132 6.64 6.64 -14.67
C MET A 132 5.43 7.55 -14.43
N ALA A 133 5.58 8.87 -14.53
CA ALA A 133 4.46 9.81 -14.46
C ALA A 133 3.42 9.57 -15.57
N ASP A 134 3.87 9.20 -16.78
CA ASP A 134 3.00 8.84 -17.91
C ASP A 134 2.30 7.49 -17.71
N ARG A 135 3.01 6.50 -17.14
CA ARG A 135 2.41 5.21 -16.74
C ARG A 135 1.36 5.38 -15.65
N TRP A 136 1.61 6.26 -14.69
CA TRP A 136 0.65 6.62 -13.65
C TRP A 136 -0.63 7.19 -14.25
N ARG A 137 -0.52 8.15 -15.17
CA ARG A 137 -1.66 8.69 -15.93
C ARG A 137 -2.45 7.60 -16.66
N SER A 138 -1.74 6.72 -17.37
CA SER A 138 -2.34 5.58 -18.07
C SER A 138 -3.10 4.64 -17.14
N LEU A 139 -2.57 4.39 -15.93
CA LEU A 139 -3.23 3.61 -14.90
C LEU A 139 -4.51 4.31 -14.40
N MET A 140 -4.45 5.61 -14.12
CA MET A 140 -5.63 6.37 -13.68
C MET A 140 -6.73 6.36 -14.75
N ALA A 141 -6.36 6.52 -16.02
CA ALA A 141 -7.30 6.40 -17.13
C ALA A 141 -7.90 4.99 -17.24
N LEU A 142 -7.11 3.93 -16.97
CA LEU A 142 -7.60 2.56 -16.91
C LEU A 142 -8.63 2.37 -15.78
N LEU A 143 -8.33 2.81 -14.55
CA LEU A 143 -9.26 2.72 -13.43
C LEU A 143 -10.58 3.45 -13.75
N ARG A 144 -10.48 4.65 -14.32
CA ARG A 144 -11.63 5.45 -14.73
C ARG A 144 -12.51 4.72 -15.75
N ARG A 145 -11.91 4.18 -16.84
CA ARG A 145 -12.65 3.39 -17.84
C ARG A 145 -13.34 2.18 -17.23
N CYS A 146 -12.71 1.57 -16.23
CA CYS A 146 -13.27 0.43 -15.53
C CYS A 146 -14.22 0.84 -14.39
N SER A 147 -14.49 2.12 -14.17
CA SER A 147 -15.33 2.61 -13.05
C SER A 147 -14.87 2.12 -11.68
N ILE A 148 -13.56 2.05 -11.45
CA ILE A 148 -12.97 1.63 -10.17
C ILE A 148 -12.34 2.86 -9.52
N ALA A 149 -12.66 3.11 -8.26
CA ALA A 149 -11.84 3.97 -7.40
C ALA A 149 -11.19 3.11 -6.32
N HIS A 150 -9.88 3.20 -6.18
CA HIS A 150 -9.09 2.53 -5.17
C HIS A 150 -9.40 3.03 -3.76
N GLY A 151 -9.60 4.33 -3.60
CA GLY A 151 -9.92 4.97 -2.33
C GLY A 151 -8.70 5.25 -1.45
N ASP A 152 -7.58 4.55 -1.63
CA ASP A 152 -6.33 4.85 -0.92
C ASP A 152 -5.09 4.81 -1.83
N LEU A 153 -5.11 5.60 -2.91
CA LEU A 153 -3.91 5.77 -3.74
C LEU A 153 -2.83 6.52 -2.95
N GLN A 154 -1.74 5.82 -2.66
CA GLN A 154 -0.56 6.32 -1.95
C GLN A 154 0.68 5.48 -2.34
N HIS A 155 1.88 6.00 -2.08
CA HIS A 155 3.16 5.43 -2.53
C HIS A 155 3.40 3.98 -2.10
N GLY A 156 2.91 3.58 -0.93
CA GLY A 156 3.00 2.22 -0.39
C GLY A 156 2.00 1.23 -0.99
N ASN A 157 0.88 1.71 -1.56
CA ASN A 157 -0.15 0.86 -2.18
C ASN A 157 0.07 0.68 -3.70
N VAL A 158 1.17 1.23 -4.22
CA VAL A 158 1.56 1.14 -5.62
C VAL A 158 2.89 0.40 -5.69
N LEU A 159 2.86 -0.83 -6.21
CA LEU A 159 4.07 -1.63 -6.45
C LEU A 159 4.52 -1.49 -7.90
N VAL A 160 5.81 -1.31 -8.09
CA VAL A 160 6.47 -1.29 -9.40
C VAL A 160 7.12 -2.64 -9.65
N GLY A 161 6.52 -3.41 -10.56
CA GLY A 161 6.98 -4.72 -10.97
C GLY A 161 8.01 -4.68 -12.11
N PRO A 162 8.43 -5.85 -12.61
CA PRO A 162 9.31 -5.95 -13.77
C PRO A 162 8.77 -5.17 -14.98
N GLY A 163 9.67 -4.51 -15.70
CA GLY A 163 9.30 -3.66 -16.85
C GLY A 163 8.59 -2.36 -16.46
N ASP A 164 8.74 -1.91 -15.20
CA ASP A 164 8.09 -0.73 -14.63
C ASP A 164 6.55 -0.80 -14.71
N THR A 165 6.02 -2.01 -14.54
CA THR A 165 4.57 -2.25 -14.53
C THR A 165 3.99 -1.87 -13.17
N LEU A 166 2.92 -1.06 -13.17
CA LEU A 166 2.25 -0.62 -11.95
C LEU A 166 1.21 -1.65 -11.51
N ARG A 167 1.27 -2.03 -10.23
CA ARG A 167 0.33 -2.95 -9.57
C ARG A 167 -0.21 -2.30 -8.30
N LEU A 168 -1.52 -2.24 -8.16
CA LEU A 168 -2.21 -1.72 -6.99
C LEU A 168 -2.53 -2.84 -5.99
N ILE A 169 -2.37 -2.53 -4.71
CA ILE A 169 -2.68 -3.39 -3.57
C ILE A 169 -3.48 -2.59 -2.52
N ASP A 170 -4.04 -3.29 -1.54
CA ASP A 170 -4.86 -2.73 -0.46
C ASP A 170 -6.17 -2.07 -0.92
N PHE A 171 -7.22 -2.89 -1.03
CA PHE A 171 -8.53 -2.48 -1.52
C PHE A 171 -9.53 -2.17 -0.41
N ASP A 172 -9.05 -1.83 0.79
CA ASP A 172 -9.93 -1.54 1.92
C ASP A 172 -10.79 -0.28 1.70
N GLY A 173 -10.35 0.65 0.83
CA GLY A 173 -11.08 1.86 0.45
C GLY A 173 -11.89 1.76 -0.85
N VAL A 174 -11.86 0.60 -1.53
CA VAL A 174 -12.29 0.49 -2.94
C VAL A 174 -13.79 0.77 -3.12
N TRP A 175 -14.11 1.46 -4.21
CA TRP A 175 -15.46 1.69 -4.70
C TRP A 175 -15.61 1.13 -6.11
N VAL A 176 -16.75 0.48 -6.37
CA VAL A 176 -17.18 0.01 -7.69
C VAL A 176 -18.70 0.23 -7.84
N PRO A 177 -19.26 0.27 -9.07
CA PRO A 177 -20.68 0.47 -9.30
C PRO A 177 -21.53 -0.60 -8.61
N GLY A 178 -22.66 -0.19 -8.04
CA GLY A 178 -23.60 -1.12 -7.40
C GLY A 178 -23.15 -1.68 -6.06
N ILE A 179 -22.03 -1.20 -5.49
CA ILE A 179 -21.56 -1.62 -4.17
C ILE A 179 -22.58 -1.28 -3.08
N SER A 180 -23.02 -2.29 -2.31
CA SER A 180 -23.95 -2.11 -1.18
C SER A 180 -23.24 -1.88 0.15
N ALA A 181 -21.91 -1.82 0.15
CA ALA A 181 -21.11 -1.61 1.35
C ALA A 181 -21.26 -0.18 1.88
N SER A 182 -21.18 -0.03 3.20
CA SER A 182 -20.99 1.29 3.81
C SER A 182 -19.60 1.85 3.48
N PRO A 183 -19.41 3.18 3.55
CA PRO A 183 -18.09 3.78 3.39
C PRO A 183 -17.04 3.16 4.33
N PRO A 184 -15.76 3.15 3.92
CA PRO A 184 -14.70 2.53 4.69
C PRO A 184 -14.45 3.26 6.01
N GLN A 185 -13.86 2.56 6.98
CA GLN A 185 -13.35 3.21 8.20
C GLN A 185 -12.03 3.94 7.97
N GLU A 186 -11.22 3.45 7.04
CA GLU A 186 -9.96 4.06 6.61
C GLU A 186 -10.24 4.96 5.40
N TRP A 187 -9.97 6.26 5.54
CA TRP A 187 -10.30 7.29 4.53
C TRP A 187 -9.11 7.64 3.63
N GLY A 188 -8.09 6.79 3.66
CA GLY A 188 -6.84 6.91 2.93
C GLY A 188 -5.77 7.74 3.63
N HIS A 189 -4.56 7.69 3.09
CA HIS A 189 -3.37 8.27 3.71
C HIS A 189 -3.36 9.82 3.63
N PRO A 190 -3.24 10.56 4.76
CA PRO A 190 -3.40 12.02 4.79
C PRO A 190 -2.50 12.80 3.82
N ASN A 191 -1.27 12.31 3.55
CA ASN A 191 -0.33 12.95 2.61
C ASN A 191 -0.78 12.90 1.13
N TYR A 192 -1.90 12.24 0.83
CA TYR A 192 -2.43 12.08 -0.52
C TYR A 192 -3.89 12.52 -0.64
N GLN A 193 -4.62 12.59 0.47
CA GLN A 193 -6.05 12.81 0.46
C GLN A 193 -6.43 14.29 0.44
N HIS A 194 -7.56 14.59 -0.19
CA HIS A 194 -8.12 15.93 -0.15
C HIS A 194 -8.57 16.27 1.28
N PRO A 195 -8.21 17.43 1.87
CA PRO A 195 -8.55 17.74 3.26
C PRO A 195 -10.06 17.69 3.56
N THR A 196 -10.91 18.15 2.62
CA THR A 196 -12.38 18.09 2.79
C THR A 196 -12.96 16.70 2.56
N ARG A 197 -12.23 15.76 1.91
CA ARG A 197 -12.67 14.36 1.79
C ARG A 197 -12.67 13.69 3.15
N LEU A 198 -11.59 13.87 3.91
CA LEU A 198 -11.43 13.30 5.24
C LEU A 198 -12.50 13.83 6.21
N ALA A 199 -12.76 15.14 6.16
CA ALA A 199 -13.75 15.78 7.00
C ALA A 199 -15.20 15.48 6.58
N GLY A 200 -15.50 15.53 5.28
CA GLY A 200 -16.84 15.30 4.73
C GLY A 200 -17.22 13.82 4.54
N ARG A 201 -16.28 12.89 4.77
CA ARG A 201 -16.48 11.44 4.57
C ARG A 201 -17.04 11.11 3.18
N VAL A 202 -16.47 11.74 2.15
CA VAL A 202 -16.88 11.56 0.76
C VAL A 202 -16.32 10.23 0.23
N TRP A 203 -17.21 9.32 -0.15
CA TRP A 203 -16.88 8.01 -0.73
C TRP A 203 -17.70 7.77 -2.01
N GLY A 204 -17.06 7.34 -3.10
CA GLY A 204 -17.73 7.23 -4.40
C GLY A 204 -16.76 7.06 -5.58
N GLU A 205 -17.30 7.18 -6.79
CA GLU A 205 -16.61 6.94 -8.06
C GLU A 205 -15.37 7.80 -8.32
N HIS A 206 -15.35 9.03 -7.79
CA HIS A 206 -14.35 10.02 -8.14
C HIS A 206 -13.28 10.24 -7.07
N ILE A 207 -13.33 9.53 -5.95
CA ILE A 207 -12.56 9.85 -4.73
C ILE A 207 -11.03 9.89 -4.88
N ASP A 208 -10.50 9.32 -5.95
CA ASP A 208 -9.07 9.23 -6.22
C ASP A 208 -8.50 10.43 -7.01
N TRP A 209 -9.34 11.34 -7.51
CA TRP A 209 -8.88 12.42 -8.41
C TRP A 209 -7.74 13.26 -7.79
N TYR A 210 -7.82 13.52 -6.49
CA TYR A 210 -6.84 14.37 -5.79
C TYR A 210 -5.55 13.63 -5.49
N SER A 211 -5.62 12.40 -4.96
CA SER A 211 -4.43 11.56 -4.72
C SER A 211 -3.71 11.23 -6.03
N ALA A 212 -4.46 11.01 -7.11
CA ALA A 212 -3.92 10.87 -8.46
C ALA A 212 -3.10 12.09 -8.90
N LEU A 213 -3.62 13.31 -8.64
CA LEU A 213 -2.92 14.55 -8.95
C LEU A 213 -1.69 14.77 -8.05
N VAL A 214 -1.77 14.44 -6.76
CA VAL A 214 -0.64 14.52 -5.82
C VAL A 214 0.52 13.62 -6.28
N ILE A 215 0.23 12.36 -6.61
CA ILE A 215 1.25 11.40 -7.08
C ILE A 215 1.84 11.85 -8.43
N HIS A 216 0.99 12.25 -9.37
CA HIS A 216 1.45 12.73 -10.68
C HIS A 216 2.36 13.96 -10.56
N THR A 217 1.94 14.95 -9.77
CA THR A 217 2.72 16.18 -9.50
C THR A 217 4.06 15.83 -8.86
N SER A 218 4.06 14.89 -7.91
CA SER A 218 5.28 14.44 -7.23
C SER A 218 6.28 13.79 -8.19
N LEU A 219 5.82 12.91 -9.09
CA LEU A 219 6.67 12.27 -10.09
C LEU A 219 7.25 13.29 -11.07
N LEU A 220 6.44 14.22 -11.58
CA LEU A 220 6.93 15.29 -12.45
C LEU A 220 7.96 16.17 -11.73
N ALA A 221 7.70 16.51 -10.48
CA ALA A 221 8.58 17.35 -9.66
C ALA A 221 9.95 16.70 -9.46
N VAL A 222 9.99 15.43 -9.06
CA VAL A 222 11.26 14.69 -8.88
C VAL A 222 11.99 14.50 -10.20
N ALA A 223 11.27 14.25 -11.30
CA ALA A 223 11.89 14.14 -12.62
C ALA A 223 12.56 15.46 -13.06
N ALA A 224 11.96 16.61 -12.72
CA ALA A 224 12.50 17.93 -13.05
C ALA A 224 13.62 18.37 -12.11
N ASP A 225 13.51 18.01 -10.83
CA ASP A 225 14.45 18.40 -9.78
C ASP A 225 14.58 17.28 -8.72
N PRO A 226 15.60 16.41 -8.81
CA PRO A 226 15.77 15.31 -7.86
C PRO A 226 16.07 15.77 -6.43
N ALA A 227 16.49 17.02 -6.23
CA ALA A 227 16.73 17.55 -4.89
C ALA A 227 15.43 17.71 -4.09
N LEU A 228 14.27 17.80 -4.75
CA LEU A 228 12.95 17.80 -4.08
C LEU A 228 12.68 16.51 -3.28
N TRP A 229 13.46 15.45 -3.48
CA TRP A 229 13.40 14.27 -2.64
C TRP A 229 13.83 14.54 -1.18
N GLU A 230 14.42 15.69 -0.87
CA GLU A 230 14.69 16.11 0.51
C GLU A 230 13.43 16.28 1.38
N PHE A 231 12.26 16.49 0.73
CA PHE A 231 10.96 16.56 1.42
C PHE A 231 10.34 15.19 1.70
N HIS A 232 10.95 14.10 1.24
CA HIS A 232 10.50 12.74 1.51
C HIS A 232 10.81 12.32 2.95
N ASN A 233 9.82 11.79 3.67
CA ASN A 233 9.95 11.36 5.06
C ASN A 233 9.57 9.88 5.30
N GLY A 234 9.40 9.10 4.24
CA GLY A 234 8.94 7.70 4.28
C GLY A 234 7.42 7.54 4.11
N GLU A 235 6.62 8.56 4.42
CA GLU A 235 5.14 8.50 4.39
C GLU A 235 4.54 9.35 3.25
N ASN A 236 5.37 9.97 2.42
CA ASN A 236 4.96 10.81 1.29
C ASN A 236 5.82 10.54 0.05
N LEU A 237 5.52 11.20 -1.07
CA LEU A 237 6.52 11.42 -2.12
C LEU A 237 7.24 12.74 -1.82
N VAL A 238 6.75 13.85 -2.39
CA VAL A 238 7.31 15.18 -2.09
C VAL A 238 6.39 16.04 -1.21
N LEU A 239 5.07 15.80 -1.19
CA LEU A 239 4.09 16.62 -0.45
C LEU A 239 3.56 15.91 0.79
N THR A 240 3.46 16.62 1.91
CA THR A 240 2.81 16.15 3.14
C THR A 240 1.40 16.73 3.29
N ASP A 241 0.59 16.17 4.19
CA ASP A 241 -0.72 16.72 4.57
C ASP A 241 -0.63 18.18 5.06
N ALA A 242 0.47 18.57 5.72
CA ALA A 242 0.69 19.95 6.10
C ALA A 242 0.82 20.87 4.86
N ASP A 243 1.55 20.43 3.84
CA ASP A 243 1.69 21.16 2.57
C ASP A 243 0.36 21.20 1.80
N LEU A 244 -0.44 20.13 1.87
CA LEU A 244 -1.77 20.08 1.24
C LEU A 244 -2.80 20.97 1.96
N ARG A 245 -2.56 21.35 3.22
CA ARG A 245 -3.43 22.25 3.99
C ARG A 245 -2.99 23.71 3.95
N GLY A 246 -1.69 23.99 3.82
CA GLY A 246 -1.13 25.34 3.90
C GLY A 246 -0.16 25.72 2.76
N PRO A 247 0.26 26.99 2.66
CA PRO A 247 1.47 27.32 1.92
C PRO A 247 2.71 26.70 2.61
N GLY A 248 3.83 26.63 1.91
CA GLY A 248 5.06 25.99 2.39
C GLY A 248 6.17 26.10 1.34
N GLU A 249 7.42 25.91 1.78
CA GLU A 249 8.63 26.06 0.93
C GLU A 249 8.56 25.23 -0.35
N ILE A 250 7.99 24.03 -0.27
CA ILE A 250 7.84 23.16 -1.44
C ILE A 250 7.01 23.84 -2.55
N TRP A 251 5.99 24.61 -2.22
CA TRP A 251 5.16 25.29 -3.21
C TRP A 251 5.92 26.38 -3.95
N ASP A 252 6.84 27.09 -3.27
CA ASP A 252 7.70 28.09 -3.90
C ASP A 252 8.63 27.41 -4.91
N ARG A 253 9.23 26.27 -4.54
CA ARG A 253 10.09 25.49 -5.45
C ARG A 253 9.35 24.90 -6.63
N LEU A 254 8.17 24.33 -6.39
CA LEU A 254 7.32 23.77 -7.44
C LEU A 254 6.87 24.85 -8.43
N SER A 255 6.49 26.03 -7.93
CA SER A 255 6.07 27.17 -8.77
C SER A 255 7.24 27.78 -9.55
N ALA A 256 8.45 27.73 -9.00
CA ALA A 256 9.68 28.20 -9.65
C ALA A 256 10.34 27.16 -10.58
N SER A 257 9.78 25.94 -10.68
CA SER A 257 10.36 24.87 -11.50
C SER A 257 10.56 25.31 -12.94
N PRO A 258 11.69 24.96 -13.60
CA PRO A 258 11.90 25.27 -15.01
C PRO A 258 10.94 24.48 -15.92
N ASP A 259 10.40 23.35 -15.45
CA ASP A 259 9.48 22.51 -16.20
C ASP A 259 8.04 23.07 -16.18
N PRO A 260 7.48 23.46 -17.34
CA PRO A 260 6.10 23.98 -17.40
C PRO A 260 5.05 22.98 -16.93
N LEU A 261 5.28 21.68 -17.06
CA LEU A 261 4.34 20.65 -16.60
C LEU A 261 4.30 20.59 -15.07
N VAL A 262 5.45 20.77 -14.40
CA VAL A 262 5.51 20.85 -12.94
C VAL A 262 4.75 22.09 -12.45
N ARG A 263 4.99 23.25 -13.05
CA ARG A 263 4.28 24.49 -12.67
C ARG A 263 2.76 24.32 -12.85
N ARG A 264 2.33 23.80 -14.00
CA ARG A 264 0.91 23.56 -14.28
C ARG A 264 0.26 22.59 -13.31
N ALA A 265 0.89 21.44 -13.05
CA ALA A 265 0.36 20.45 -12.11
C ALA A 265 0.27 21.01 -10.68
N SER A 266 1.27 21.79 -10.27
CA SER A 266 1.31 22.44 -8.95
C SER A 266 0.26 23.54 -8.80
N GLU A 267 0.00 24.33 -9.84
CA GLU A 267 -1.10 25.29 -9.89
C GLU A 267 -2.45 24.59 -9.74
N LEU A 268 -2.68 23.50 -10.49
CA LEU A 268 -3.91 22.72 -10.40
C LEU A 268 -4.11 22.16 -9.00
N LEU A 269 -3.05 21.61 -8.39
CA LEU A 269 -3.12 21.06 -7.04
C LEU A 269 -3.41 22.14 -5.99
N GLN A 270 -2.84 23.35 -6.13
CA GLN A 270 -3.16 24.48 -5.27
C GLN A 270 -4.59 25.01 -5.45
N GLN A 271 -5.11 25.02 -6.68
CA GLN A 271 -6.51 25.37 -6.93
C GLN A 271 -7.45 24.31 -6.38
N ALA A 272 -7.07 23.03 -6.51
CA ALA A 272 -7.86 21.88 -6.07
C ALA A 272 -8.14 21.92 -4.57
N ARG A 273 -7.18 22.41 -3.77
CA ARG A 273 -7.35 22.64 -2.32
C ARG A 273 -8.49 23.60 -1.96
N ARG A 274 -8.90 24.46 -2.90
CA ARG A 274 -9.94 25.47 -2.69
C ARG A 274 -11.33 24.97 -3.10
N VAL A 275 -11.45 23.76 -3.63
CA VAL A 275 -12.74 23.16 -3.98
C VAL A 275 -13.09 22.02 -3.01
N GLY A 276 -14.36 21.64 -2.94
CA GLY A 276 -14.81 20.46 -2.21
C GLY A 276 -14.31 19.18 -2.85
N ALA A 277 -14.13 18.12 -2.05
CA ALA A 277 -13.68 16.82 -2.54
C ALA A 277 -14.70 16.12 -3.47
N ALA A 278 -15.98 16.49 -3.37
CA ALA A 278 -17.08 15.94 -4.16
C ALA A 278 -17.13 16.54 -5.57
N THR A 279 -16.07 16.33 -6.35
CA THR A 279 -16.05 16.68 -7.78
C THR A 279 -16.31 15.43 -8.62
N THR A 280 -16.77 15.61 -9.85
CA THR A 280 -16.94 14.52 -10.84
C THR A 280 -15.76 14.43 -11.81
N THR A 281 -14.61 14.98 -11.44
CA THR A 281 -13.43 15.03 -12.32
C THR A 281 -12.60 13.75 -12.21
N ASP A 282 -11.65 13.61 -13.11
CA ASP A 282 -10.55 12.65 -13.02
C ASP A 282 -9.21 13.33 -13.38
N LEU A 283 -8.10 12.59 -13.30
CA LEU A 283 -6.77 13.14 -13.55
C LEU A 283 -6.63 13.69 -14.97
N GLU A 284 -7.11 12.99 -15.99
CA GLU A 284 -6.94 13.41 -17.38
C GLU A 284 -7.75 14.68 -17.66
N ALA A 285 -9.02 14.72 -17.24
CA ALA A 285 -9.86 15.91 -17.36
C ALA A 285 -9.24 17.12 -16.65
N LEU A 286 -8.64 16.93 -15.46
CA LEU A 286 -7.95 18.00 -14.74
C LEU A 286 -6.73 18.53 -15.48
N LEU A 287 -5.92 17.64 -16.04
CA LEU A 287 -4.71 18.04 -16.76
C LEU A 287 -5.05 18.78 -18.06
N GLU A 288 -6.10 18.36 -18.76
CA GLU A 288 -6.54 18.96 -20.04
C GLU A 288 -7.31 20.28 -19.85
N ALA A 289 -8.35 20.28 -19.01
CA ALA A 289 -9.30 21.38 -18.90
C ALA A 289 -9.15 22.20 -17.60
N GLY A 290 -8.40 21.69 -16.62
CA GLY A 290 -8.36 22.26 -15.27
C GLY A 290 -9.55 21.85 -14.42
N LEU A 291 -9.74 22.55 -13.30
CA LEU A 291 -10.88 22.29 -12.41
C LEU A 291 -12.19 22.71 -13.07
N PRO A 292 -13.26 21.93 -12.88
CA PRO A 292 -14.57 22.28 -13.40
C PRO A 292 -15.08 23.59 -12.77
N ALA A 293 -15.73 24.44 -13.57
CA ALA A 293 -16.21 25.75 -13.12
C ALA A 293 -17.31 25.66 -12.05
N ASP A 294 -18.02 24.54 -12.01
CA ASP A 294 -19.05 24.19 -11.04
C ASP A 294 -18.53 23.33 -9.88
N ALA A 295 -17.21 23.20 -9.74
CA ALA A 295 -16.64 22.50 -8.59
C ALA A 295 -17.18 23.12 -7.29
N PRO A 296 -17.72 22.30 -6.37
CA PRO A 296 -18.28 22.83 -5.13
C PRO A 296 -17.21 23.62 -4.39
N GLY A 297 -17.61 24.68 -3.69
CA GLY A 297 -16.72 25.37 -2.77
C GLY A 297 -16.22 24.42 -1.66
N PRO A 298 -15.24 24.84 -0.84
CA PRO A 298 -14.81 24.08 0.31
C PRO A 298 -15.91 24.21 1.37
N GLU A 299 -16.98 23.42 1.25
CA GLU A 299 -18.11 23.47 2.17
C GLU A 299 -17.73 22.77 3.48
N LEU A 300 -17.06 23.52 4.37
CA LEU A 300 -16.80 23.23 5.78
C LEU A 300 -16.66 24.52 6.62
N ALA A 301 -16.90 25.70 6.05
CA ALA A 301 -16.68 26.98 6.72
C ALA A 301 -17.66 27.32 7.85
N ASP A 302 -18.80 26.61 7.96
CA ASP A 302 -19.85 26.87 8.97
C ASP A 302 -20.13 25.67 9.91
N ALA A 303 -19.27 24.65 9.94
CA ALA A 303 -19.30 23.74 11.07
C ALA A 303 -18.82 24.52 12.30
N PRO A 304 -19.57 24.56 13.43
CA PRO A 304 -19.05 25.15 14.65
C PRO A 304 -17.69 24.52 14.91
N SER A 305 -16.71 25.35 15.22
CA SER A 305 -15.45 24.91 15.80
C SER A 305 -15.81 24.06 17.01
N SER A 306 -15.92 22.75 16.76
CA SER A 306 -16.07 21.77 17.81
C SER A 306 -14.89 22.04 18.72
N PRO A 307 -15.11 22.27 20.03
CA PRO A 307 -14.02 22.61 20.92
C PRO A 307 -12.96 21.55 20.72
N HIS A 308 -11.72 21.96 20.48
CA HIS A 308 -10.57 21.09 20.32
C HIS A 308 -10.63 19.98 21.38
N THR A 309 -11.21 18.83 21.05
CA THR A 309 -10.99 17.61 21.79
C THR A 309 -9.65 17.13 21.29
N ALA A 310 -8.65 17.18 22.17
CA ALA A 310 -7.35 16.61 21.94
C ALA A 310 -7.47 15.23 21.27
N PRO A 311 -6.48 14.82 20.45
CA PRO A 311 -6.41 13.46 19.96
C PRO A 311 -6.62 12.46 21.11
N TRP A 312 -7.35 11.38 20.89
CA TRP A 312 -7.69 10.39 21.93
C TRP A 312 -6.47 9.74 22.63
N TRP A 313 -5.27 9.94 22.09
CA TRP A 313 -4.00 9.51 22.69
C TRP A 313 -3.36 10.54 23.65
N GLU A 314 -3.92 11.74 23.79
CA GLU A 314 -3.45 12.79 24.72
C GLU A 314 -4.31 12.98 25.99
N SER A 315 -5.38 12.19 26.18
CA SER A 315 -6.15 12.24 27.43
C SER A 315 -5.57 11.31 28.49
N PRO A 316 -5.15 11.81 29.69
CA PRO A 316 -4.72 10.94 30.76
C PRO A 316 -5.88 10.03 31.18
N SER A 317 -5.60 8.74 31.24
CA SER A 317 -6.53 7.65 31.54
C SER A 317 -7.45 7.99 32.71
N GLN A 318 -8.73 8.22 32.43
CA GLN A 318 -9.76 8.21 33.46
C GLN A 318 -9.94 6.75 33.93
N PRO A 319 -9.95 6.46 35.24
CA PRO A 319 -10.10 5.09 35.73
C PRO A 319 -11.49 4.56 35.37
N HIS A 320 -11.54 3.51 34.55
CA HIS A 320 -12.78 2.80 34.24
C HIS A 320 -13.35 2.15 35.52
N PRO A 321 -14.65 2.33 35.84
CA PRO A 321 -15.28 1.62 36.93
C PRO A 321 -15.36 0.11 36.62
N GLN A 322 -14.99 -0.72 37.60
CA GLN A 322 -15.03 -2.18 37.51
C GLN A 322 -16.43 -2.68 37.14
N PRO A 323 -16.55 -3.71 36.27
CA PRO A 323 -17.83 -4.27 35.90
C PRO A 323 -18.47 -4.98 37.11
N GLN A 324 -19.64 -4.49 37.53
CA GLN A 324 -20.48 -5.18 38.51
C GLN A 324 -21.15 -6.40 37.89
N ARG A 325 -21.09 -7.53 38.59
CA ARG A 325 -21.72 -8.80 38.21
C ARG A 325 -23.24 -8.69 38.34
N PRO A 326 -24.05 -8.96 37.30
CA PRO A 326 -25.50 -8.92 37.44
C PRO A 326 -26.03 -10.11 38.24
N SER A 327 -27.00 -9.85 39.11
CA SER A 327 -27.80 -10.85 39.84
C SER A 327 -28.96 -11.36 38.96
N PRO A 328 -29.48 -12.58 39.19
CA PRO A 328 -30.33 -13.25 38.21
C PRO A 328 -31.78 -12.76 38.31
N SER A 329 -32.38 -12.43 37.16
CA SER A 329 -33.84 -12.39 37.02
C SER A 329 -34.26 -12.86 35.63
N SER A 330 -35.37 -13.59 35.65
CA SER A 330 -35.88 -14.57 34.70
C SER A 330 -36.34 -14.01 33.36
N VAL A 331 -35.88 -14.62 32.27
CA VAL A 331 -36.46 -14.51 30.92
C VAL A 331 -36.79 -15.93 30.43
N PRO A 332 -37.99 -16.19 29.85
CA PRO A 332 -38.42 -17.53 29.46
C PRO A 332 -37.69 -18.03 28.20
N PRO A 333 -37.66 -19.36 27.94
CA PRO A 333 -36.84 -19.93 26.87
C PRO A 333 -37.45 -19.66 25.49
N SER A 334 -36.70 -18.97 24.63
CA SER A 334 -36.94 -18.91 23.19
C SER A 334 -36.30 -20.12 22.50
N ALA A 335 -37.03 -20.72 21.56
CA ALA A 335 -36.64 -21.91 20.80
C ALA A 335 -35.31 -21.72 20.01
N PRO A 336 -34.54 -22.79 19.78
CA PRO A 336 -33.26 -22.71 19.08
C PRO A 336 -33.45 -22.39 17.59
N LEU A 337 -32.93 -21.25 17.15
CA LEU A 337 -32.70 -20.95 15.74
C LEU A 337 -31.41 -21.66 15.31
N THR A 338 -31.53 -22.64 14.42
CA THR A 338 -30.40 -23.22 13.70
C THR A 338 -29.80 -22.17 12.75
N PRO A 339 -28.47 -21.94 12.74
CA PRO A 339 -27.84 -21.09 11.76
C PRO A 339 -27.97 -21.70 10.35
N PRO A 340 -28.10 -20.88 9.29
CA PRO A 340 -28.07 -21.39 7.92
C PRO A 340 -26.71 -22.02 7.61
N PRO A 341 -26.65 -23.04 6.73
CA PRO A 341 -25.40 -23.66 6.34
C PRO A 341 -24.47 -22.64 5.65
N PRO A 342 -23.14 -22.77 5.79
CA PRO A 342 -22.19 -21.91 5.09
C PRO A 342 -22.40 -22.04 3.57
N GLY A 343 -22.43 -20.90 2.87
CA GLY A 343 -22.42 -20.86 1.42
C GLY A 343 -21.14 -21.49 0.84
N PRO A 344 -21.12 -21.85 -0.44
CA PRO A 344 -19.93 -22.44 -1.07
C PRO A 344 -18.76 -21.47 -0.98
N THR A 345 -17.64 -21.95 -0.41
CA THR A 345 -16.36 -21.24 -0.40
C THR A 345 -15.92 -21.02 -1.86
N PRO A 346 -15.54 -19.79 -2.27
CA PRO A 346 -14.97 -19.56 -3.59
C PRO A 346 -13.78 -20.49 -3.82
N GLN A 347 -13.76 -21.20 -4.96
CA GLN A 347 -12.59 -21.98 -5.34
C GLN A 347 -11.47 -21.01 -5.72
N TRP A 348 -10.37 -21.07 -4.96
CA TRP A 348 -9.11 -20.44 -5.33
C TRP A 348 -8.58 -21.14 -6.58
N GLU A 349 -8.52 -20.42 -7.70
CA GLU A 349 -7.76 -20.82 -8.87
C GLU A 349 -6.43 -20.06 -8.86
N PRO A 350 -5.29 -20.72 -8.59
CA PRO A 350 -3.99 -20.06 -8.62
C PRO A 350 -3.70 -19.57 -10.04
N VAL A 351 -3.39 -18.28 -10.19
CA VAL A 351 -2.87 -17.77 -11.46
C VAL A 351 -1.41 -18.18 -11.58
N VAL A 352 -1.18 -19.17 -12.44
CA VAL A 352 0.17 -19.57 -12.86
C VAL A 352 0.73 -18.45 -13.73
N ALA A 353 1.81 -17.81 -13.28
CA ALA A 353 2.52 -16.80 -14.07
C ALA A 353 3.11 -17.44 -15.34
N GLY A 354 2.39 -17.35 -16.45
CA GLY A 354 2.76 -17.97 -17.73
C GLY A 354 2.31 -17.22 -18.99
N GLY A 355 1.84 -15.98 -18.88
CA GLY A 355 1.44 -15.17 -20.02
C GLY A 355 2.50 -14.15 -20.40
N VAL A 356 3.39 -14.48 -21.36
CA VAL A 356 4.10 -13.46 -22.12
C VAL A 356 3.08 -12.84 -23.07
N PHE A 357 2.67 -11.60 -22.83
CA PHE A 357 1.86 -10.84 -23.78
C PHE A 357 2.71 -9.79 -24.47
N THR A 358 2.84 -9.95 -25.79
CA THR A 358 3.42 -8.97 -26.70
C THR A 358 2.42 -7.83 -26.91
N GLU A 359 2.77 -6.62 -26.48
CA GLU A 359 2.13 -5.40 -26.98
C GLU A 359 2.35 -5.31 -28.49
N HIS A 360 1.26 -5.27 -29.25
CA HIS A 360 1.29 -4.83 -30.65
C HIS A 360 1.41 -3.31 -30.69
N MET A 361 2.64 -2.80 -30.59
CA MET A 361 2.98 -1.48 -31.09
C MET A 361 3.47 -1.59 -32.53
N GLY A 362 2.94 -0.73 -33.40
CA GLY A 362 3.22 -0.71 -34.83
C GLY A 362 4.71 -0.61 -35.15
N THR A 363 5.13 -1.37 -36.16
CA THR A 363 6.49 -1.43 -36.71
C THR A 363 6.95 -0.10 -37.31
N PRO A 364 8.11 0.45 -36.91
CA PRO A 364 8.91 1.36 -37.73
C PRO A 364 9.87 0.58 -38.66
N PRO A 365 10.33 1.17 -39.79
CA PRO A 365 11.03 0.44 -40.83
C PRO A 365 12.49 0.09 -40.45
N ALA A 366 12.95 -1.03 -41.01
CA ALA A 366 14.24 -1.67 -40.75
C ALA A 366 15.44 -0.99 -41.44
N SER A 367 16.62 -1.09 -40.79
CA SER A 367 17.96 -1.02 -41.40
C SER A 367 19.01 -1.64 -40.46
N PRO A 368 20.19 -2.07 -40.96
CA PRO A 368 20.59 -3.49 -40.91
C PRO A 368 21.51 -3.93 -39.76
N VAL A 369 21.53 -5.25 -39.60
CA VAL A 369 22.28 -6.10 -38.67
C VAL A 369 23.81 -6.04 -38.88
N VAL A 370 24.55 -5.96 -37.78
CA VAL A 370 25.97 -6.35 -37.70
C VAL A 370 26.12 -7.41 -36.58
N ALA A 371 26.87 -8.47 -36.87
CA ALA A 371 27.00 -9.69 -36.07
C ALA A 371 27.96 -9.57 -34.85
N SER A 372 27.72 -10.46 -33.88
CA SER A 372 28.19 -10.53 -32.47
C SER A 372 29.66 -10.97 -32.24
N PRO A 373 30.11 -10.97 -30.96
CA PRO A 373 30.80 -12.15 -30.39
C PRO A 373 30.29 -12.55 -28.97
N PRO A 374 30.75 -13.69 -28.40
CA PRO A 374 29.93 -14.59 -27.58
C PRO A 374 29.96 -14.37 -26.05
N ALA A 375 29.03 -15.07 -25.40
CA ALA A 375 28.67 -15.01 -23.99
C ALA A 375 29.79 -15.37 -23.00
N GLU A 376 29.94 -14.53 -21.97
CA GLU A 376 30.74 -14.78 -20.78
C GLU A 376 29.83 -15.24 -19.62
N ARG A 377 30.19 -16.36 -18.99
CA ARG A 377 29.42 -16.98 -17.89
C ARG A 377 29.43 -16.07 -16.66
N GLN A 378 28.30 -15.44 -16.34
CA GLN A 378 28.12 -14.81 -15.03
C GLN A 378 27.63 -15.83 -14.00
N THR A 379 28.46 -16.03 -13.00
CA THR A 379 28.21 -16.80 -11.78
C THR A 379 27.10 -16.16 -10.95
N THR A 380 26.25 -17.00 -10.36
CA THR A 380 25.02 -16.66 -9.64
C THR A 380 25.24 -15.78 -8.40
N ARG A 381 24.89 -14.49 -8.49
CA ARG A 381 24.75 -13.54 -7.35
C ARG A 381 23.43 -13.73 -6.57
N ARG A 382 23.14 -14.95 -6.09
CA ARG A 382 21.97 -15.20 -5.21
C ARG A 382 22.24 -14.86 -3.73
N GLY A 383 23.50 -14.84 -3.29
CA GLY A 383 23.86 -14.61 -1.88
C GLY A 383 23.90 -13.14 -1.43
N VAL A 384 24.10 -12.19 -2.34
CA VAL A 384 24.32 -10.77 -1.99
C VAL A 384 23.00 -10.04 -1.67
N TRP A 385 21.91 -10.41 -2.32
CA TRP A 385 20.59 -9.80 -2.11
C TRP A 385 19.94 -10.18 -0.77
N VAL A 386 20.22 -11.39 -0.26
CA VAL A 386 19.70 -11.85 1.04
C VAL A 386 20.35 -11.10 2.20
N ALA A 387 21.63 -10.76 2.09
CA ALA A 387 22.36 -10.02 3.13
C ALA A 387 21.90 -8.55 3.23
N VAL A 388 21.56 -7.92 2.11
CA VAL A 388 21.02 -6.54 2.09
C VAL A 388 19.66 -6.50 2.79
N TRP A 389 18.77 -7.48 2.54
CA TRP A 389 17.45 -7.57 3.17
C TRP A 389 17.47 -7.72 4.71
N VAL A 390 18.42 -8.49 5.26
CA VAL A 390 18.53 -8.68 6.72
C VAL A 390 18.99 -7.40 7.44
N VAL A 391 19.84 -6.60 6.79
CA VAL A 391 20.32 -5.31 7.32
C VAL A 391 19.20 -4.26 7.31
N TRP A 392 18.33 -4.27 6.30
CA TRP A 392 17.15 -3.39 6.23
C TRP A 392 16.06 -3.74 7.24
N LEU A 393 15.85 -5.03 7.54
CA LEU A 393 14.93 -5.47 8.60
C LEU A 393 15.40 -4.96 9.98
N LEU A 394 16.71 -4.96 10.25
CA LEU A 394 17.27 -4.48 11.52
C LEU A 394 17.28 -2.95 11.63
N LEU A 395 17.46 -2.23 10.52
CA LEU A 395 17.36 -0.76 10.49
C LEU A 395 15.90 -0.27 10.59
N GLY A 396 14.95 -0.95 9.95
CA GLY A 396 13.51 -0.64 10.04
C GLY A 396 12.95 -0.86 11.45
N ILE A 397 13.37 -1.92 12.15
CA ILE A 397 12.99 -2.16 13.55
C ILE A 397 13.62 -1.09 14.48
N GLY A 398 14.78 -0.54 14.12
CA GLY A 398 15.46 0.51 14.87
C GLY A 398 14.77 1.88 14.78
N LEU A 399 14.19 2.25 13.63
CA LEU A 399 13.49 3.53 13.48
C LEU A 399 12.12 3.55 14.14
N VAL A 400 11.37 2.44 14.12
CA VAL A 400 10.03 2.33 14.73
C VAL A 400 10.08 2.45 16.26
N ASN A 401 11.23 2.19 16.89
CA ASN A 401 11.39 2.27 18.34
C ASN A 401 12.06 3.57 18.87
N ASN A 402 12.40 4.55 18.02
CA ASN A 402 13.33 5.63 18.39
C ASN A 402 12.69 6.98 18.75
N HIS A 403 11.44 6.99 19.24
CA HIS A 403 10.75 8.25 19.52
C HIS A 403 11.12 8.93 20.87
N GLN A 404 12.10 8.43 21.63
CA GLN A 404 12.34 8.88 23.03
C GLN A 404 13.80 8.97 23.52
N ARG A 405 14.85 9.09 22.66
CA ARG A 405 16.24 9.25 23.17
C ARG A 405 17.03 10.43 22.57
N SER A 406 17.87 11.02 23.44
CA SER A 406 18.67 12.23 23.18
C SER A 406 19.76 12.04 22.11
N ASN A 407 20.19 13.15 21.49
CA ASN A 407 21.11 13.16 20.35
C ASN A 407 22.50 12.54 20.60
N ILE A 408 22.96 12.44 21.86
CA ILE A 408 24.29 11.89 22.20
C ILE A 408 24.31 10.35 22.06
N ASP A 409 23.19 9.66 22.33
CA ASP A 409 23.08 8.20 22.16
C ASP A 409 23.03 7.78 20.69
N ARG A 410 22.57 8.68 19.79
CA ARG A 410 22.42 8.40 18.36
C ARG A 410 23.76 8.16 17.65
N TYR A 411 24.79 8.92 18.01
CA TYR A 411 26.12 8.79 17.39
C TYR A 411 26.91 7.57 17.91
N GLN A 412 26.66 7.11 19.14
CA GLN A 412 27.29 5.89 19.66
C GLN A 412 26.70 4.62 19.03
N ILE A 413 25.39 4.59 18.77
CA ILE A 413 24.72 3.46 18.10
C ILE A 413 25.14 3.36 16.64
N ILE A 414 25.26 4.49 15.93
CA ILE A 414 25.78 4.54 14.55
C ILE A 414 27.27 4.12 14.53
N GLY A 415 28.07 4.56 15.51
CA GLY A 415 29.47 4.15 15.66
C GLY A 415 29.64 2.64 15.87
N ALA A 416 28.80 2.03 16.71
CA ALA A 416 28.83 0.58 16.94
C ALA A 416 28.39 -0.22 15.70
N ALA A 417 27.42 0.27 14.93
CA ALA A 417 26.97 -0.35 13.69
C ALA A 417 28.04 -0.33 12.58
N ILE A 418 28.83 0.75 12.49
CA ILE A 418 29.94 0.87 11.54
C ILE A 418 31.08 -0.10 11.90
N ILE A 419 31.39 -0.28 13.19
CA ILE A 419 32.40 -1.25 13.66
C ILE A 419 31.95 -2.69 13.40
N ALA A 420 30.65 -2.99 13.54
CA ALA A 420 30.09 -4.28 13.21
C ALA A 420 30.14 -4.57 11.69
N MET A 421 29.87 -3.58 10.84
CA MET A 421 30.00 -3.71 9.37
C MET A 421 31.44 -3.97 8.93
N GLY A 422 32.43 -3.31 9.54
CA GLY A 422 33.85 -3.57 9.25
C GLY A 422 34.26 -5.01 9.56
N SER A 423 33.68 -5.60 10.61
CA SER A 423 34.00 -6.96 11.06
C SER A 423 33.39 -8.05 10.17
N VAL A 424 32.20 -7.81 9.62
CA VAL A 424 31.51 -8.72 8.70
C VAL A 424 32.18 -8.72 7.31
N PHE A 425 32.65 -7.56 6.83
CA PHE A 425 33.37 -7.49 5.55
C PHE A 425 34.72 -8.21 5.60
N VAL A 426 35.44 -8.15 6.73
CA VAL A 426 36.70 -8.88 6.92
C VAL A 426 36.46 -10.40 6.97
N ALA A 427 35.39 -10.87 7.62
CA ALA A 427 35.06 -12.29 7.68
C ALA A 427 34.71 -12.88 6.30
N VAL A 428 33.98 -12.14 5.47
CA VAL A 428 33.62 -12.55 4.10
C VAL A 428 34.83 -12.54 3.16
N ALA A 429 35.76 -11.60 3.34
CA ALA A 429 37.00 -11.55 2.57
C ALA A 429 37.98 -12.68 2.91
N VAL A 430 38.01 -13.16 4.16
CA VAL A 430 38.87 -14.27 4.60
C VAL A 430 38.30 -15.64 4.17
N GLY A 431 36.97 -15.80 4.15
CA GLY A 431 36.32 -17.05 3.70
C GLY A 431 36.51 -17.36 2.21
N HIS A 432 36.77 -16.35 1.36
CA HIS A 432 36.96 -16.54 -0.08
C HIS A 432 38.39 -16.91 -0.51
N ARG A 433 39.36 -16.99 0.42
CA ARG A 433 40.73 -17.44 0.13
C ARG A 433 41.03 -18.90 0.55
N GLY A 434 40.03 -19.62 1.06
CA GLY A 434 40.20 -20.98 1.61
C GLY A 434 40.01 -22.13 0.62
N ASP A 435 39.31 -21.90 -0.50
CA ASP A 435 39.05 -22.93 -1.52
C ASP A 435 39.66 -22.48 -2.85
N SER A 436 40.93 -22.82 -3.06
CA SER A 436 41.63 -22.76 -4.35
C SER A 436 42.55 -23.96 -4.47
#